data_AF-A0A962I6G0-F1
#
_entry.id   AF-A0A962I6G0-F1
#
_cell.length_a   1.000
_cell.length_b   1.000
_cell.length_c   1.000
_cell.angle_alpha   90.00
_cell.angle_beta   90.00
_cell.angle_gamma   90.00
#
_symmetry.space_group_name_H-M   'P 1'
#
loop_
_entity.id
_entity.type
_entity.pdbx_description
1 polymer ?
#
loop_
_entity_poly.entity_id
_entity_poly.type
_entity_poly.pdbx_seq_one_letter_code
_entity_poly.pdbx_strand_id
1 'polypeptide(L)'
;MTAYVANHQKKKNLLHKREQELKHALSHGLNDSKLERAAGKVREAKLAVFKALFSQSSVLPPHSYEESDEAIKWINMPVSEIIRLYRAQ
;
A
#
# COMPACT_ATOMS: atom_id res chain seq x y z
N MET A 1 9.99 22.76 8.88
CA MET A 1 9.82 21.31 9.15
C MET A 1 8.39 20.79 8.87
N THR A 2 7.57 21.43 8.04
CA THR A 2 6.16 21.03 7.81
C THR A 2 5.91 20.19 6.55
N ALA A 3 6.80 20.25 5.56
CA ALA A 3 6.62 19.57 4.28
C ALA A 3 6.58 18.03 4.39
N TYR A 4 7.29 17.48 5.38
CA TYR A 4 7.42 16.03 5.56
C TYR A 4 6.10 15.37 6.02
N VAL A 5 5.43 15.99 6.99
CA VAL A 5 4.14 15.52 7.54
C VAL A 5 3.02 15.55 6.48
N ALA A 6 3.00 16.59 5.64
CA ALA A 6 2.03 16.68 4.53
C ALA A 6 2.20 15.54 3.50
N ASN A 7 3.43 15.08 3.29
CA ASN A 7 3.71 13.95 2.39
C ASN A 7 3.18 12.63 2.96
N HIS A 8 3.27 12.41 4.27
CA HIS A 8 2.77 11.19 4.92
C HIS A 8 1.25 11.03 4.79
N GLN A 9 0.50 12.09 5.08
CA GLN A 9 -0.95 12.05 4.95
C GLN A 9 -1.37 11.80 3.49
N LYS A 10 -0.65 12.37 2.52
CA LYS A 10 -0.87 12.11 1.09
C LYS A 10 -0.68 10.64 0.74
N LYS A 11 0.34 9.96 1.29
CA LYS A 11 0.56 8.51 1.09
C LYS A 11 -0.56 7.66 1.71
N LYS A 12 -1.00 7.99 2.93
CA LYS A 12 -2.14 7.31 3.58
C LYS A 12 -3.44 7.46 2.77
N ASN A 13 -3.72 8.68 2.30
CA ASN A 13 -4.89 8.95 1.47
C ASN A 13 -4.82 8.21 0.12
N LEU A 14 -3.62 8.09 -0.46
CA LEU A 14 -3.42 7.31 -1.69
C LEU A 14 -3.72 5.82 -1.45
N LEU A 15 -3.19 5.23 -0.37
CA LEU A 15 -3.49 3.85 0.01
C LEU A 15 -5.00 3.64 0.12
N HIS A 16 -5.69 4.48 0.90
CA HIS A 16 -7.15 4.39 1.05
C HIS A 16 -7.89 4.41 -0.29
N LYS A 17 -7.51 5.31 -1.21
CA LYS A 17 -8.10 5.36 -2.56
C LYS A 17 -7.89 4.07 -3.34
N ARG A 18 -6.72 3.44 -3.26
CA ARG A 18 -6.43 2.17 -3.95
C ARG A 18 -7.17 1.00 -3.33
N GLU A 19 -7.30 0.99 -2.00
CA GLU A 19 -8.10 -0.01 -1.28
C GLU A 19 -9.58 0.08 -1.69
N GLN A 20 -10.12 1.30 -1.80
CA GLN A 20 -11.49 1.50 -2.30
C GLN A 20 -11.65 1.08 -3.76
N GLU A 21 -10.65 1.36 -4.61
CA GLU A 21 -10.64 0.90 -6.01
C GLU A 21 -10.71 -0.64 -6.09
N LEU A 22 -9.93 -1.35 -5.27
CA LEU A 22 -9.95 -2.81 -5.22
C LEU A 22 -11.27 -3.35 -4.66
N LYS A 23 -11.79 -2.77 -3.57
CA LYS A 23 -13.09 -3.16 -2.99
C LYS A 23 -14.23 -2.97 -3.99
N HIS A 24 -14.23 -1.85 -4.71
CA HIS A 24 -15.20 -1.58 -5.76
C HIS A 24 -15.09 -2.57 -6.92
N ALA A 25 -13.87 -2.88 -7.35
CA ALA A 25 -13.63 -3.88 -8.40
C ALA A 25 -14.12 -5.27 -7.99
N LEU A 26 -13.91 -5.66 -6.73
CA LEU A 26 -14.39 -6.92 -6.16
C LEU A 26 -15.91 -6.97 -6.10
N SER A 27 -16.56 -5.90 -5.65
CA SER A 27 -18.02 -5.87 -5.51
C SER A 27 -18.75 -5.88 -6.85
N HIS A 28 -18.15 -5.30 -7.90
CA HIS A 28 -18.72 -5.26 -9.25
C HIS A 28 -18.35 -6.49 -10.10
N GLY A 29 -17.63 -7.47 -9.54
CA GLY A 29 -17.23 -8.66 -10.27
C GLY A 29 -16.39 -8.34 -11.50
N LEU A 30 -15.50 -7.34 -11.42
CA LEU A 30 -14.62 -7.00 -12.54
C LEU A 30 -13.70 -8.18 -12.87
N ASN A 31 -13.27 -8.25 -14.13
CA ASN A 31 -12.40 -9.30 -14.61
C ASN A 31 -11.05 -9.34 -13.87
N ASP A 32 -10.41 -10.51 -13.88
CA ASP A 32 -9.19 -10.79 -13.12
C ASP A 32 -8.06 -9.81 -13.42
N SER A 33 -7.89 -9.39 -14.67
CA SER A 33 -6.86 -8.42 -15.05
C SER A 33 -7.04 -7.04 -14.41
N LYS A 34 -8.28 -6.58 -14.23
CA LYS A 34 -8.57 -5.33 -13.50
C LYS A 34 -8.39 -5.49 -12.00
N LEU A 35 -8.75 -6.65 -11.44
CA LEU A 35 -8.51 -6.98 -10.03
C LEU A 35 -7.01 -7.04 -9.71
N GLU A 36 -6.23 -7.72 -10.55
CA GLU A 36 -4.78 -7.80 -10.41
C GLU A 36 -4.13 -6.42 -10.48
N ARG A 37 -4.56 -5.59 -11.44
CA ARG A 37 -4.06 -4.22 -11.55
C ARG A 37 -4.40 -3.40 -10.31
N ALA A 38 -5.62 -3.52 -9.78
CA ALA A 38 -6.04 -2.80 -8.58
C ALA A 38 -5.26 -3.27 -7.34
N ALA A 39 -5.09 -4.58 -7.17
CA ALA A 39 -4.32 -5.16 -6.07
C ALA A 39 -2.82 -4.82 -6.15
N GLY A 40 -2.23 -4.80 -7.35
CA GLY A 40 -0.86 -4.32 -7.56
C GLY A 40 -0.68 -2.87 -7.09
N LYS A 41 -1.64 -1.99 -7.41
CA LYS A 41 -1.64 -0.60 -6.92
C LYS A 41 -1.77 -0.51 -5.39
N VAL A 42 -2.54 -1.39 -4.76
CA VAL A 42 -2.65 -1.45 -3.29
C VAL A 42 -1.29 -1.82 -2.68
N ARG A 43 -0.60 -2.84 -3.23
CA ARG A 43 0.74 -3.22 -2.78
C ARG A 43 1.72 -2.05 -2.83
N GLU A 44 1.82 -1.39 -3.98
CA GLU A 44 2.71 -0.23 -4.15
C GLU A 44 2.40 0.90 -3.16
N ALA A 45 1.11 1.20 -2.98
CA ALA A 45 0.69 2.24 -2.03
C ALA A 45 1.00 1.86 -0.57
N LYS A 46 0.86 0.57 -0.21
CA LYS A 46 1.19 0.07 1.14
C LYS A 46 2.67 0.18 1.43
N LEU A 47 3.53 -0.24 0.49
CA LEU A 47 4.99 -0.11 0.60
C LEU A 47 5.42 1.36 0.72
N ALA A 48 4.79 2.25 -0.04
CA ALA A 48 5.06 3.69 0.07
C ALA A 48 4.64 4.26 1.45
N VAL A 49 3.60 3.71 2.08
CA VAL A 49 3.22 4.07 3.45
C VAL A 49 4.23 3.57 4.46
N PHE A 50 4.77 2.35 4.34
CA PHE A 50 5.80 1.85 5.25
C PHE A 50 7.05 2.73 5.24
N LYS A 51 7.54 3.12 4.05
CA LYS A 51 8.66 4.06 3.92
C LYS A 51 8.37 5.42 4.55
N ALA A 52 7.16 5.94 4.36
CA ALA A 52 6.72 7.20 4.96
C ALA A 52 6.64 7.11 6.49
N LEU A 53 6.14 6.00 7.04
CA LEU A 53 6.07 5.77 8.48
C LEU A 53 7.47 5.66 9.10
N PHE A 54 8.39 4.93 8.48
CA PHE A 54 9.78 4.87 8.94
C PHE A 54 10.37 6.26 9.10
N SER A 55 10.23 7.09 8.07
CA SER A 55 10.78 8.43 8.12
C SER A 55 10.03 9.41 9.04
N GLN A 56 8.83 9.04 9.51
CA GLN A 56 8.11 9.79 10.54
C GLN A 56 8.66 9.47 11.94
N SER A 57 8.96 8.20 12.20
CA SER A 57 9.34 7.70 13.53
C SER A 57 10.84 7.57 13.74
N SER A 58 11.62 7.51 12.66
CA SER A 58 13.06 7.30 12.70
C SER A 58 13.81 8.64 12.76
N VAL A 59 14.88 8.65 13.56
CA VAL A 59 15.88 9.74 13.59
C VAL A 59 16.81 9.65 12.36
N LEU A 60 16.83 8.49 11.70
CA LEU A 60 17.62 8.26 10.50
C LEU A 60 16.99 8.90 9.26
N PRO A 61 17.80 9.31 8.28
CA PRO A 61 17.27 9.91 7.07
C PRO A 61 16.51 8.89 6.20
N PRO A 62 15.57 9.34 5.32
CA PRO A 62 14.69 8.44 4.56
C PRO A 62 15.38 7.46 3.59
N HIS A 63 16.65 7.70 3.26
CA HIS A 63 17.45 6.81 2.41
C HIS A 63 18.08 5.64 3.18
N SER A 64 18.10 5.71 4.52
CA SER A 64 18.48 4.59 5.40
C SER A 64 17.30 3.67 5.71
N TYR A 65 16.23 3.73 4.90
CA TYR A 65 15.07 2.86 5.08
C TYR A 65 15.44 1.43 4.69
N GLU A 66 15.37 0.53 5.67
CA GLU A 66 15.39 -0.91 5.46
C GLU A 66 13.95 -1.45 5.53
N GLU A 67 13.63 -2.40 4.65
CA GLU A 67 12.31 -3.00 4.62
C GLU A 67 12.02 -3.77 5.92
N SER A 68 11.04 -3.29 6.69
CA SER A 68 10.50 -4.03 7.84
C SER A 68 9.94 -5.40 7.43
N ASP A 69 9.84 -6.35 8.37
CA ASP A 69 9.22 -7.66 8.15
C ASP A 69 7.85 -7.59 7.46
N GLU A 70 7.02 -6.60 7.82
CA GLU A 70 5.72 -6.38 7.17
C GLU A 70 5.88 -5.91 5.72
N ALA A 71 6.82 -5.02 5.43
CA ALA A 71 7.12 -4.58 4.08
C ALA A 71 7.63 -5.76 3.22
N ILE A 72 8.51 -6.59 3.76
CA ILE A 72 9.01 -7.80 3.09
C ILE A 72 7.86 -8.76 2.77
N LYS A 73 6.94 -8.98 3.72
CA LYS A 73 5.73 -9.78 3.48
C LYS A 73 4.93 -9.23 2.30
N TRP A 74 4.68 -7.92 2.26
CA TRP A 74 3.93 -7.29 1.18
C TRP A 74 4.66 -7.29 -0.18
N ILE A 75 6.00 -7.21 -0.19
CA ILE A 75 6.82 -7.32 -1.41
C ILE A 75 6.66 -8.72 -2.02
N ASN A 76 6.81 -9.75 -1.19
CA ASN A 76 6.77 -11.14 -1.62
C ASN A 76 5.35 -11.68 -1.82
N MET A 77 4.33 -10.96 -1.35
CA MET A 77 2.95 -11.36 -1.49
C MET A 77 2.51 -11.31 -2.97
N PRO A 78 2.04 -12.43 -3.54
CA PRO A 78 1.50 -12.43 -4.88
C PRO A 78 0.19 -11.63 -4.91
N VAL A 79 -0.07 -11.01 -6.06
CA VAL A 79 -1.24 -10.15 -6.25
C VAL A 79 -2.56 -10.89 -6.02
N SER A 80 -2.61 -12.18 -6.39
CA SER A 80 -3.74 -13.06 -6.12
C SER A 80 -4.06 -13.20 -4.62
N GLU A 81 -3.04 -13.21 -3.77
CA GLU A 81 -3.23 -13.30 -2.32
C GLU A 81 -3.71 -11.97 -1.74
N ILE A 82 -3.26 -10.84 -2.29
CA ILE A 82 -3.81 -9.52 -1.93
C ILE A 82 -5.31 -9.46 -2.26
N ILE A 83 -5.71 -9.94 -3.45
CA ILE A 83 -7.14 -10.00 -3.82
C ILE A 83 -7.92 -10.83 -2.80
N ARG A 84 -7.39 -11.99 -2.37
CA ARG A 84 -8.01 -12.84 -1.35
C ARG A 84 -8.15 -12.13 0.00
N LEU A 85 -7.11 -11.44 0.47
CA LEU A 85 -7.13 -10.68 1.72
C LEU A 85 -8.23 -9.61 1.74
N TYR A 86 -8.47 -8.93 0.61
CA TYR A 86 -9.52 -7.90 0.51
C TYR A 86 -10.91 -8.46 0.21
N ARG A 87 -11.02 -9.73 -0.21
CA ARG A 87 -12.31 -10.44 -0.36
C ARG A 87 -12.82 -10.98 0.99
N ALA A 88 -11.93 -11.22 1.95
CA ALA A 88 -12.26 -11.73 3.29
C ALA A 88 -12.58 -10.63 4.33
N GLN A 89 -12.44 -9.35 3.97
CA GLN A 89 -12.75 -8.17 4.79
C GLN A 89 -14.13 -7.62 4.47
#